data_AF-A0A3C0HQ19-F1
#
_entry.id   AF-A0A3C0HQ19-F1
#
_cell.length_a   1.000
_cell.length_b   1.000
_cell.length_c   1.000
_cell.angle_alpha   90.00
_cell.angle_beta   90.00
_cell.angle_gamma   90.00
#
_symmetry.space_group_name_H-M   'P 1'
#
loop_
_entity.id
_entity.type
_entity.pdbx_description
1 polymer ?
#
loop_
_entity_poly.entity_id
_entity_poly.type
_entity_poly.pdbx_seq_one_letter_code
_entity_poly.pdbx_strand_id
1 'polypeptide(L)'
;MRFRANRAARLLVVVLAGALIAAACSGDGDDSATPSTTSAAPVDTTTTEAPATTTTTEAPPAITEDRAYYILPPGNYGGLPVNDNSLDQLPLYDGLTPLRDNIDPEDLDEFFLAQDFAPIGETRVEDVGRDDVEVVYDEFGVPHITAETREGLAFAAGWVTGRDRSLLIDFGRGPAR
;
A
#
# COMPACT_ATOMS: atom_id res chain seq x y z
N MET A 1 -28.77 26.26 -48.96
CA MET A 1 -28.66 27.02 -47.70
C MET A 1 -27.32 26.69 -47.06
N ARG A 2 -26.47 27.70 -46.87
CA ARG A 2 -25.11 27.60 -46.31
C ARG A 2 -25.20 27.80 -44.80
N PHE A 3 -24.58 26.95 -43.98
CA PHE A 3 -24.20 27.33 -42.62
C PHE A 3 -22.69 27.18 -42.45
N ARG A 4 -22.07 28.33 -42.19
CA ARG A 4 -20.65 28.56 -41.92
C ARG A 4 -20.40 28.46 -40.42
N ALA A 5 -19.11 28.24 -40.12
CA ALA A 5 -18.38 28.66 -38.93
C ALA A 5 -18.59 27.84 -37.64
N ASN A 6 -17.51 27.20 -37.21
CA ASN A 6 -16.96 27.25 -35.84
C ASN A 6 -15.56 26.61 -35.83
N ARG A 7 -14.61 27.25 -36.54
CA ARG A 7 -13.19 26.87 -36.54
C ARG A 7 -12.34 27.73 -35.59
N ALA A 8 -12.97 28.60 -34.79
CA ALA A 8 -12.28 29.58 -33.95
C ALA A 8 -11.96 29.08 -32.52
N ALA A 9 -12.36 27.87 -32.13
CA ALA A 9 -12.15 27.37 -30.76
C ALA A 9 -10.90 26.47 -30.59
N ARG A 10 -10.05 26.32 -31.61
CA ARG A 10 -8.91 25.37 -31.61
C ARG A 10 -7.54 26.01 -31.40
N LEU A 11 -7.48 27.27 -30.98
CA LEU A 11 -6.22 28.05 -30.98
C LEU A 11 -5.76 28.57 -29.60
N LEU A 12 -6.27 28.07 -28.47
CA LEU A 12 -5.95 28.64 -27.15
C LEU A 12 -5.59 27.63 -26.03
N VAL A 13 -4.91 26.52 -26.33
CA VAL A 13 -4.41 25.61 -25.27
C VAL A 13 -2.91 25.27 -25.40
N VAL A 14 -2.23 25.69 -26.46
CA VAL A 14 -0.82 25.30 -26.71
C VAL A 14 0.22 26.20 -26.02
N VAL A 15 -0.15 27.18 -25.17
CA VAL A 15 0.83 28.13 -24.58
C VAL A 15 1.02 28.00 -23.06
N LEU A 16 0.31 27.12 -22.35
CA LEU A 16 0.44 27.00 -20.88
C LEU A 16 1.15 25.71 -20.41
N ALA A 17 2.25 25.32 -21.07
CA ALA A 17 3.03 24.12 -20.72
C ALA A 17 4.55 24.37 -20.63
N GLY A 18 4.98 25.56 -20.21
CA GLY A 18 6.38 25.99 -20.34
C GLY A 18 7.11 26.54 -19.11
N ALA A 19 6.49 26.67 -17.93
CA ALA A 19 7.21 27.28 -16.79
C ALA A 19 6.64 26.87 -15.43
N LEU A 20 7.00 25.69 -14.93
CA LEU A 20 6.81 25.33 -13.51
C LEU A 20 7.83 24.27 -13.07
N ILE A 21 9.10 24.53 -13.35
CA ILE A 21 10.25 23.91 -12.66
C ILE A 21 11.25 25.03 -12.36
N ALA A 22 11.15 25.64 -11.18
CA ALA A 22 12.24 26.25 -10.42
C ALA A 22 11.67 26.97 -9.19
N ALA A 23 12.40 26.91 -8.08
CA ALA A 23 12.21 27.67 -6.83
C ALA A 23 11.19 27.12 -5.81
N ALA A 24 11.49 25.95 -5.25
CA ALA A 24 11.01 25.52 -3.92
C ALA A 24 12.07 25.72 -2.82
N CYS A 25 13.01 26.64 -3.01
CA CYS A 25 13.95 27.07 -1.99
C CYS A 25 14.14 28.58 -2.10
N SER A 26 13.40 29.35 -1.29
CA SER A 26 13.76 30.67 -0.77
C SER A 26 12.58 31.20 0.04
N GLY A 27 12.58 30.91 1.33
CA GLY A 27 11.78 31.65 2.32
C GLY A 27 12.71 32.61 3.03
N ASP A 28 12.93 33.78 2.44
CA ASP A 28 13.57 34.93 3.08
C ASP A 28 12.43 35.81 3.59
N GLY A 29 12.26 35.85 4.92
CA GLY A 29 11.23 36.61 5.60
C GLY A 29 11.87 37.62 6.52
N ASP A 30 12.26 38.76 5.94
CA ASP A 30 12.57 39.99 6.67
C ASP A 30 11.26 40.58 7.20
N ASP A 31 11.10 40.67 8.52
CA ASP A 31 10.10 41.53 9.14
C ASP A 31 10.78 42.43 10.18
N SER A 32 10.87 43.71 9.81
CA SER A 32 11.43 44.79 10.61
C SER A 32 10.40 45.25 11.65
N ALA A 33 10.74 45.15 12.94
CA ALA A 33 10.06 45.88 14.00
C ALA A 33 11.09 46.57 14.91
N THR A 34 10.99 47.91 14.99
CA THR A 34 11.80 48.78 15.83
C THR A 34 11.44 48.68 17.32
N PRO A 35 12.35 49.06 18.25
CA PRO A 35 12.23 48.70 19.65
C PRO A 35 11.39 49.71 20.44
N SER A 36 10.45 49.21 21.25
CA SER A 36 9.80 49.99 22.31
C SER A 36 10.49 49.68 23.64
N THR A 37 11.18 50.68 24.20
CA THR A 37 11.74 50.65 25.55
C THR A 37 10.61 50.75 26.59
N THR A 38 10.50 49.73 27.45
CA THR A 38 9.76 49.82 28.72
C THR A 38 10.66 49.30 29.82
N SER A 39 10.96 50.20 30.76
CA SER A 39 11.72 49.92 31.98
C SER A 39 10.83 49.17 32.97
N ALA A 40 11.27 47.99 33.42
CA ALA A 40 10.67 47.26 34.53
C ALA A 40 11.75 46.95 35.58
N ALA A 41 11.41 47.21 36.84
CA ALA A 41 12.25 47.02 38.02
C ALA A 41 12.65 45.54 38.25
N PRO A 42 13.76 45.25 38.96
CA PRO A 42 14.19 43.88 39.20
C PRO A 42 13.19 43.18 40.13
N VAL A 43 12.65 42.05 39.66
CA VAL A 43 11.93 41.08 40.48
C VAL A 43 12.89 39.95 40.82
N ASP A 44 13.11 39.73 42.12
CA ASP A 44 13.89 38.61 42.64
C ASP A 44 13.26 37.29 42.15
N THR A 45 14.01 36.57 41.31
CA THR A 45 13.56 35.29 40.76
C THR A 45 14.05 34.17 41.64
N THR A 46 13.21 33.71 42.57
CA THR A 46 13.47 32.48 43.31
C THR A 46 13.29 31.29 42.36
N THR A 47 14.40 30.71 41.91
CA THR A 47 14.40 29.46 41.13
C THR A 47 14.01 28.32 42.04
N THR A 48 12.79 27.79 41.86
CA THR A 48 12.40 26.47 42.40
C THR A 48 12.86 25.43 41.37
N GLU A 49 13.80 24.57 41.76
CA GLU A 49 14.26 23.44 40.95
C GLU A 49 13.10 22.46 40.75
N ALA A 50 12.68 22.26 39.51
CA ALA A 50 11.67 21.26 39.15
C ALA A 50 12.26 19.86 39.39
N PRO A 51 11.48 18.90 39.94
CA PRO A 51 11.99 17.55 40.16
C PRO A 51 12.40 16.95 38.82
N ALA A 52 13.64 16.46 38.75
CA ALA A 52 14.17 15.79 37.58
C ALA A 52 13.39 14.48 37.37
N THR A 53 12.44 14.48 36.43
CA THR A 53 11.85 13.25 35.90
C THR A 53 12.93 12.54 35.10
N THR A 54 13.54 11.50 35.69
CA THR A 54 14.35 10.55 34.95
C THR A 54 13.45 9.71 34.06
N THR A 55 13.27 10.13 32.82
CA THR A 55 12.72 9.25 31.78
C THR A 55 13.79 8.20 31.48
N THR A 56 13.62 7.00 32.02
CA THR A 56 14.38 5.83 31.56
C THR A 56 13.88 5.52 30.17
N THR A 57 14.62 5.95 29.14
CA THR A 57 14.41 5.49 27.77
C THR A 57 14.82 4.02 27.73
N GLU A 58 13.84 3.14 27.77
CA GLU A 58 14.02 1.72 27.47
C GLU A 58 14.62 1.59 26.08
N ALA A 59 15.70 0.81 25.97
CA ALA A 59 16.33 0.55 24.68
C ALA A 59 15.29 -0.15 23.79
N PRO A 60 15.12 0.26 22.51
CA PRO A 60 14.21 -0.42 21.61
C PRO A 60 14.51 -1.93 21.59
N PRO A 61 13.47 -2.78 21.49
CA PRO A 61 13.68 -4.22 21.42
C PRO A 61 14.63 -4.57 20.26
N ALA A 62 15.57 -5.48 20.51
CA ALA A 62 16.46 -5.96 19.47
C ALA A 62 15.64 -6.79 18.46
N ILE A 63 15.76 -6.46 17.18
CA ILE A 63 15.16 -7.26 16.10
C ILE A 63 15.92 -8.57 15.99
N THR A 64 15.24 -9.69 16.25
CA THR A 64 15.86 -11.03 16.23
C THR A 64 15.66 -11.75 14.90
N GLU A 65 14.66 -11.34 14.11
CA GLU A 65 14.31 -11.92 12.80
C GLU A 65 13.47 -10.96 11.96
N ASP A 66 13.55 -11.10 10.63
CA ASP A 66 12.67 -10.43 9.68
C ASP A 66 11.43 -11.29 9.44
N ARG A 67 10.25 -10.72 9.64
CA ARG A 67 8.96 -11.37 9.37
C ARG A 67 8.14 -10.53 8.40
N ALA A 68 7.47 -11.20 7.47
CA ALA A 68 6.56 -10.58 6.54
C ALA A 68 5.22 -11.31 6.57
N TYR A 69 4.15 -10.54 6.60
CA TYR A 69 2.78 -11.01 6.76
C TYR A 69 1.88 -10.27 5.77
N TYR A 70 0.83 -10.93 5.31
CA TYR A 70 -0.12 -10.35 4.38
C TYR A 70 -1.56 -10.74 4.71
N ILE A 71 -2.48 -9.93 4.20
CA ILE A 71 -3.90 -10.20 4.19
C ILE A 71 -4.53 -9.48 3.00
N LEU A 72 -5.40 -10.17 2.27
CA LEU A 72 -6.18 -9.61 1.18
C LEU A 72 -7.67 -9.72 1.55
N PRO A 73 -8.26 -8.69 2.19
CA PRO A 73 -9.60 -8.80 2.76
C PRO A 73 -10.68 -9.37 1.81
N PRO A 74 -10.78 -8.95 0.53
CA PRO A 74 -11.77 -9.54 -0.39
C PRO A 74 -11.36 -10.92 -0.95
N GLY A 75 -10.44 -11.65 -0.31
CA GLY A 75 -9.94 -12.95 -0.76
C GLY A 75 -9.12 -12.91 -2.06
N ASN A 76 -8.57 -14.07 -2.46
CA ASN A 76 -7.77 -14.17 -3.68
C ASN A 76 -8.60 -14.34 -4.96
N TYR A 77 -9.83 -14.83 -4.89
CA TYR A 77 -10.64 -15.08 -6.08
C TYR A 77 -11.65 -13.95 -6.35
N GLY A 78 -11.43 -13.22 -7.44
CA GLY A 78 -12.23 -12.06 -7.86
C GLY A 78 -13.18 -12.34 -9.03
N GLY A 79 -13.61 -13.60 -9.22
CA GLY A 79 -14.45 -14.03 -10.34
C GLY A 79 -15.94 -14.18 -10.00
N LEU A 80 -16.73 -14.52 -11.02
CA LEU A 80 -18.14 -14.91 -10.89
C LEU A 80 -18.39 -16.28 -11.56
N PRO A 81 -19.15 -17.20 -10.94
CA PRO A 81 -19.69 -17.11 -9.58
C PRO A 81 -18.59 -17.08 -8.51
N VAL A 82 -18.87 -16.51 -7.33
CA VAL A 82 -17.94 -16.50 -6.20
C VAL A 82 -17.64 -17.92 -5.70
N ASN A 83 -16.51 -18.09 -5.02
CA ASN A 83 -16.13 -19.35 -4.38
C ASN A 83 -15.63 -19.10 -2.94
N ASP A 84 -15.14 -20.16 -2.29
CA ASP A 84 -14.66 -20.09 -0.91
C ASP A 84 -13.53 -19.08 -0.75
N ASN A 85 -12.67 -18.89 -1.77
CA ASN A 85 -11.57 -17.94 -1.76
C ASN A 85 -11.94 -16.50 -2.17
N SER A 86 -13.23 -16.19 -2.29
CA SER A 86 -13.70 -14.83 -2.58
C SER A 86 -13.86 -13.94 -1.35
N LEU A 87 -13.92 -14.51 -0.14
CA LEU A 87 -14.16 -13.75 1.10
C LEU A 87 -13.50 -14.40 2.32
N ASP A 88 -12.71 -15.45 2.14
CA ASP A 88 -12.06 -16.26 3.19
C ASP A 88 -11.13 -15.46 4.11
N GLN A 89 -10.58 -14.36 3.61
CA GLN A 89 -9.68 -13.48 4.37
C GLN A 89 -10.40 -12.29 5.04
N LEU A 90 -11.71 -12.09 4.82
CA LEU A 90 -12.47 -11.06 5.53
C LEU A 90 -12.47 -11.27 7.06
N PRO A 91 -12.70 -12.49 7.59
CA PRO A 91 -12.72 -12.71 9.04
C PRO A 91 -11.38 -12.40 9.71
N LEU A 92 -10.26 -12.67 9.02
CA LEU A 92 -8.92 -12.32 9.50
C LEU A 92 -8.78 -10.80 9.68
N TYR A 93 -9.25 -10.03 8.69
CA TYR A 93 -9.19 -8.56 8.71
C TYR A 93 -10.16 -7.97 9.75
N ASP A 94 -11.35 -8.55 9.85
CA ASP A 94 -12.35 -8.15 10.85
C ASP A 94 -11.83 -8.40 12.28
N GLY A 95 -11.10 -9.49 12.50
CA GLY A 95 -10.45 -9.82 13.79
C GLY A 95 -9.47 -8.76 14.29
N LEU A 96 -8.79 -8.04 13.37
CA LEU A 96 -7.91 -6.92 13.71
C LEU A 96 -8.68 -5.65 14.11
N THR A 97 -9.91 -5.49 13.64
CA THR A 97 -10.66 -4.23 13.77
C THR A 97 -10.96 -3.84 15.24
N PRO A 98 -11.35 -4.78 16.12
CA PRO A 98 -11.50 -4.50 17.55
C PRO A 98 -10.21 -4.10 18.27
N LEU A 99 -9.05 -4.62 17.82
CA LEU A 99 -7.75 -4.44 18.48
C LEU A 99 -7.18 -3.03 18.31
N ARG A 100 -7.48 -2.38 17.18
CA ARG A 100 -7.00 -1.03 16.83
C ARG A 100 -5.46 -0.92 16.95
N ASP A 101 -4.97 -0.12 17.88
CA ASP A 101 -3.55 0.12 18.17
C ASP A 101 -2.97 -0.82 19.22
N ASN A 102 -3.78 -1.75 19.74
CA ASN A 102 -3.38 -2.79 20.68
C ASN A 102 -3.21 -4.13 19.96
N ILE A 103 -2.20 -4.21 19.10
CA ILE A 103 -1.81 -5.43 18.37
C ILE A 103 -0.51 -5.95 18.98
N ASP A 104 -0.51 -7.21 19.40
CA ASP A 104 0.68 -7.91 19.88
C ASP A 104 1.20 -8.94 18.84
N PRO A 105 2.37 -9.55 19.05
CA PRO A 105 2.93 -10.52 18.11
C PRO A 105 2.03 -11.74 17.87
N GLU A 106 1.29 -12.18 18.88
CA GLU A 106 0.37 -13.33 18.79
C GLU A 106 -0.83 -13.01 17.87
N ASP A 107 -1.34 -11.77 17.92
CA ASP A 107 -2.38 -11.28 17.00
C ASP A 107 -1.91 -11.33 15.54
N LEU A 108 -0.62 -11.12 15.27
CA LEU A 108 -0.07 -11.21 13.91
C LEU A 108 -0.10 -12.64 13.38
N ASP A 109 0.20 -13.62 14.23
CA ASP A 109 0.17 -15.04 13.86
C ASP A 109 -1.26 -15.57 13.71
N GLU A 110 -2.24 -14.95 14.40
CA GLU A 110 -3.66 -15.31 14.30
C GLU A 110 -4.37 -14.66 13.09
N PHE A 111 -4.13 -13.38 12.83
CA PHE A 111 -4.93 -12.59 11.89
C PHE A 111 -4.22 -12.25 10.58
N PHE A 112 -2.97 -12.62 10.40
CA PHE A 112 -2.29 -12.50 9.11
C PHE A 112 -1.81 -13.85 8.57
N LEU A 113 -1.62 -13.90 7.26
CA LEU A 113 -1.00 -15.01 6.55
C LEU A 113 0.51 -14.76 6.43
N ALA A 114 1.32 -15.79 6.62
CA ALA A 114 2.78 -15.69 6.48
C ALA A 114 3.17 -15.42 5.02
N GLN A 115 4.07 -14.46 4.80
CA GLN A 115 4.58 -14.10 3.46
C GLN A 115 6.01 -14.63 3.26
N ASP A 116 6.19 -15.94 3.37
CA ASP A 116 7.48 -16.64 3.28
C ASP A 116 7.62 -17.53 2.03
N PHE A 117 6.67 -17.40 1.10
CA PHE A 117 6.54 -18.20 -0.14
C PHE A 117 6.20 -19.69 0.08
N ALA A 118 5.91 -20.12 1.31
CA ALA A 118 5.39 -21.46 1.55
C ALA A 118 3.87 -21.51 1.34
N PRO A 119 3.32 -22.60 0.78
CA PRO A 119 1.88 -22.83 0.76
C PRO A 119 1.30 -22.99 2.18
N ILE A 120 0.11 -22.42 2.40
CA ILE A 120 -0.62 -22.53 3.67
C ILE A 120 -1.71 -23.60 3.57
N GLY A 121 -1.73 -24.52 4.54
CA GLY A 121 -2.77 -25.53 4.65
C GLY A 121 -2.82 -26.56 3.51
N GLU A 122 -4.03 -26.96 3.15
CA GLU A 122 -4.26 -27.93 2.07
C GLU A 122 -3.89 -27.34 0.70
N THR A 123 -3.22 -28.14 -0.12
CA THR A 123 -2.76 -27.71 -1.44
C THR A 123 -3.38 -28.52 -2.56
N ARG A 124 -3.51 -27.88 -3.73
CA ARG A 124 -4.03 -28.50 -4.94
C ARG A 124 -3.22 -28.08 -6.15
N VAL A 125 -2.73 -29.07 -6.90
CA VAL A 125 -2.05 -28.84 -8.19
C VAL A 125 -3.08 -28.43 -9.25
N GLU A 126 -2.72 -27.43 -10.05
CA GLU A 126 -3.50 -26.95 -11.19
C GLU A 126 -2.79 -27.32 -12.50
N ASP A 127 -3.50 -28.01 -13.39
CA ASP A 127 -2.99 -28.31 -14.74
C ASP A 127 -3.14 -27.09 -15.64
N VAL A 128 -2.02 -26.46 -15.97
CA VAL A 128 -1.95 -25.30 -16.85
C VAL A 128 -1.54 -25.65 -18.29
N GLY A 129 -1.47 -26.94 -18.62
CA GLY A 129 -1.18 -27.45 -19.97
C GLY A 129 0.27 -27.29 -20.40
N ARG A 130 1.20 -27.17 -19.44
CA ARG A 130 2.65 -27.06 -19.67
C ARG A 130 3.41 -27.95 -18.71
N ASP A 131 4.47 -28.56 -19.21
CA ASP A 131 5.37 -29.45 -18.47
C ASP A 131 6.54 -28.70 -17.82
N ASP A 132 6.87 -27.50 -18.27
CA ASP A 132 7.94 -26.64 -17.71
C ASP A 132 7.48 -25.73 -16.55
N VAL A 133 6.25 -25.91 -16.06
CA VAL A 133 5.61 -25.11 -15.02
C VAL A 133 4.82 -26.00 -14.07
N GLU A 134 4.95 -25.71 -12.77
CA GLU A 134 4.08 -26.23 -11.73
C GLU A 134 3.31 -25.07 -11.08
N VAL A 135 1.99 -25.21 -10.95
CA VAL A 135 1.12 -24.28 -10.23
C VAL A 135 0.42 -25.04 -9.11
N VAL A 136 0.68 -24.63 -7.87
CA VAL A 136 0.03 -25.16 -6.67
C VAL A 136 -0.80 -24.06 -6.04
N TYR A 137 -2.08 -24.31 -5.80
CA TYR A 137 -2.92 -23.43 -5.00
C TYR A 137 -2.93 -23.90 -3.56
N ASP A 138 -2.82 -22.96 -2.62
CA ASP A 138 -2.99 -23.21 -1.20
C ASP A 138 -4.45 -23.02 -0.73
N GLU A 139 -4.71 -23.17 0.56
CA GLU A 139 -6.09 -23.16 1.09
C GLU A 139 -6.79 -21.80 0.93
N PHE A 140 -6.02 -20.70 0.86
CA PHE A 140 -6.52 -19.34 0.67
C PHE A 140 -6.60 -18.93 -0.81
N GLY A 141 -6.39 -19.88 -1.72
CA GLY A 141 -6.43 -19.65 -3.15
C GLY A 141 -5.25 -18.82 -3.67
N VAL A 142 -4.10 -18.82 -2.98
CA VAL A 142 -2.87 -18.21 -3.49
C VAL A 142 -2.15 -19.17 -4.42
N PRO A 143 -1.80 -18.75 -5.64
CA PRO A 143 -0.98 -19.55 -6.54
C PRO A 143 0.51 -19.46 -6.19
N HIS A 144 1.12 -20.62 -5.96
CA HIS A 144 2.55 -20.84 -5.85
C HIS A 144 3.06 -21.39 -7.18
N ILE A 145 3.92 -20.64 -7.85
CA ILE A 145 4.37 -20.95 -9.21
C ILE A 145 5.85 -21.27 -9.21
N THR A 146 6.19 -22.47 -9.68
CA THR A 146 7.57 -22.87 -9.99
C THR A 146 7.71 -23.09 -11.49
N ALA A 147 8.78 -22.61 -12.11
CA ALA A 147 9.02 -22.78 -13.53
C ALA A 147 10.51 -22.89 -13.85
N GLU A 148 10.86 -23.67 -14.87
CA GLU A 148 12.24 -23.81 -15.33
C GLU A 148 12.73 -22.59 -16.13
N THR A 149 11.80 -21.91 -16.80
CA THR A 149 12.10 -20.77 -17.69
C THR A 149 11.31 -19.53 -17.28
N ARG A 150 11.88 -18.36 -17.57
CA ARG A 150 11.18 -17.08 -17.38
C ARG A 150 9.92 -17.01 -18.23
N GLU A 151 9.95 -17.58 -19.42
CA GLU A 151 8.82 -17.64 -20.35
C GLU A 151 7.69 -18.53 -19.79
N GLY A 152 8.02 -19.66 -19.16
CA GLY A 152 7.08 -20.50 -18.41
C GLY A 152 6.48 -19.76 -17.21
N LEU A 153 7.31 -19.10 -16.40
CA LEU A 153 6.85 -18.30 -15.26
C LEU A 153 5.88 -17.19 -15.70
N ALA A 154 6.23 -16.45 -16.76
CA ALA A 154 5.39 -15.37 -17.28
C ALA A 154 4.05 -15.89 -17.83
N PHE A 155 4.06 -17.04 -18.50
CA PHE A 155 2.83 -17.71 -18.92
C PHE A 155 1.96 -18.08 -17.72
N ALA A 156 2.53 -18.74 -16.72
CA ALA A 156 1.83 -19.20 -15.53
C ALA A 156 1.21 -18.04 -14.75
N ALA A 157 1.99 -16.96 -14.54
CA ALA A 157 1.50 -15.73 -13.90
C ALA A 157 0.30 -15.13 -14.65
N GLY A 158 0.36 -15.11 -15.98
CA GLY A 158 -0.76 -14.68 -16.82
C GLY A 158 -1.98 -15.61 -16.73
N TRP A 159 -1.74 -16.92 -16.69
CA TRP A 159 -2.79 -17.94 -16.60
C TRP A 159 -3.57 -17.83 -15.29
N VAL A 160 -2.88 -17.78 -14.14
CA VAL A 160 -3.52 -17.64 -12.82
C VAL A 160 -4.26 -16.30 -12.70
N THR A 161 -3.67 -15.23 -13.22
CA THR A 161 -4.34 -13.91 -13.27
C THR A 161 -5.60 -13.96 -14.10
N GLY A 162 -5.58 -14.66 -15.24
CA GLY A 162 -6.76 -14.87 -16.08
C GLY A 162 -7.85 -15.66 -15.35
N ARG A 163 -7.48 -16.75 -14.66
CA ARG A 163 -8.41 -17.55 -13.88
C ARG A 163 -9.06 -16.76 -12.75
N ASP A 164 -8.25 -16.07 -11.94
CA ASP A 164 -8.69 -15.53 -10.65
C ASP A 164 -9.17 -14.07 -10.75
N ARG A 165 -8.77 -13.35 -11.80
CA ARG A 165 -9.02 -11.90 -11.97
C ARG A 165 -9.58 -11.54 -13.36
N SER A 166 -10.11 -12.49 -14.12
CA SER A 166 -10.68 -12.26 -15.47
C SER A 166 -11.63 -11.06 -15.51
N LEU A 167 -12.55 -10.94 -14.55
CA LEU A 167 -13.53 -9.84 -14.51
C LEU A 167 -12.83 -8.47 -14.39
N LEU A 168 -11.85 -8.35 -13.50
CA LEU A 168 -11.06 -7.12 -13.33
C LEU A 168 -10.24 -6.80 -14.59
N ILE A 169 -9.62 -7.82 -15.19
CA ILE A 169 -8.85 -7.66 -16.43
C ILE A 169 -9.75 -7.22 -17.58
N ASP A 170 -10.93 -7.81 -17.75
CA ASP A 170 -11.86 -7.44 -18.81
C ASP A 170 -12.41 -6.01 -18.63
N PHE A 171 -12.66 -5.60 -17.39
CA PHE A 171 -13.03 -4.22 -17.07
C PHE A 171 -11.91 -3.22 -17.40
N GLY A 172 -10.67 -3.51 -16.97
CA GLY A 172 -9.53 -2.60 -17.15
C GLY A 172 -8.96 -2.56 -18.57
N ARG A 173 -9.08 -3.65 -19.34
CA ARG A 173 -8.46 -3.78 -20.66
C ARG A 173 -9.09 -2.88 -21.73
N GLY A 174 -10.39 -2.62 -21.65
CA GLY A 174 -11.09 -1.77 -22.63
C GLY A 174 -10.54 -0.34 -22.67
N PRO A 175 -10.58 0.40 -21.55
CA PRO A 175 -10.06 1.77 -21.46
C PRO A 175 -8.55 1.91 -21.71
N ALA A 176 -7.79 0.82 -21.63
CA ALA A 176 -6.33 0.83 -21.81
C ALA A 176 -5.86 0.62 -23.26
N ARG A 177 -6.77 0.40 -24.22
CA ARG A 177 -6.49 0.23 -25.66
C ARG A 177 -6.62 1.53 -26.43
#